data_AF-A0A8S3VYT6-F1
#
_entry.id   AF-A0A8S3VYT6-F1
#
_cell.length_a   1.000
_cell.length_b   1.000
_cell.length_c   1.000
_cell.angle_alpha   90.00
_cell.angle_beta   90.00
_cell.angle_gamma   90.00
#
_symmetry.space_group_name_H-M   'P 1'
#
loop_
_entity.id
_entity.type
_entity.pdbx_description
1 polymer ?
#
loop_
_entity_poly.entity_id
_entity_poly.type
_entity_poly.pdbx_seq_one_letter_code
_entity_poly.pdbx_strand_id
1 'polypeptide(L)'
;MSKKDRGYSVEYVADVNGVDVATVAWKDNKVVNLASSFVGEMPKAQVRRYDKKTKQYITIDRPNIVGEYNRHMGGVDLIDSIMGCYKIRLRSKR
;
A
#
# COMPACT_ATOMS: atom_id res chain seq x y z
N MET A 1 12.34 -21.58 3.57
CA MET A 1 12.42 -20.31 2.80
C MET A 1 13.34 -19.35 3.53
N SER A 2 14.40 -18.87 2.88
CA SER A 2 15.31 -17.87 3.46
C SER A 2 14.56 -16.56 3.77
N LYS A 3 14.89 -15.88 4.88
CA LYS A 3 14.34 -14.56 5.20
C LYS A 3 14.78 -13.57 4.12
N LYS A 4 13.80 -12.97 3.43
CA LYS A 4 14.04 -11.90 2.46
C LYS A 4 14.32 -10.57 3.17
N ASP A 5 15.19 -9.78 2.57
CA ASP A 5 15.55 -8.46 3.07
C ASP A 5 14.40 -7.46 2.92
N ARG A 6 14.45 -6.40 3.71
CA ARG A 6 13.48 -5.31 3.63
C ARG A 6 13.67 -4.53 2.31
N GLY A 7 12.58 -4.27 1.61
CA GLY A 7 12.59 -3.74 0.24
C GLY A 7 12.39 -4.82 -0.83
N TYR A 8 12.59 -6.10 -0.48
CA TYR A 8 12.34 -7.19 -1.42
C TYR A 8 10.89 -7.18 -1.90
N SER A 9 10.72 -7.35 -3.21
CA SER A 9 9.42 -7.46 -3.86
C SER A 9 9.45 -8.58 -4.90
N VAL A 10 8.28 -9.15 -5.15
CA VAL A 10 8.03 -10.10 -6.24
C VAL A 10 6.65 -9.83 -6.80
N GLU A 11 6.53 -9.93 -8.11
CA GLU A 11 5.29 -9.80 -8.86
C GLU A 11 4.87 -11.13 -9.48
N TYR A 12 3.55 -11.34 -9.51
CA TYR A 12 2.88 -12.36 -10.29
C TYR A 12 1.76 -11.70 -11.08
N VAL A 13 1.66 -11.98 -12.38
CA VAL A 13 0.57 -11.48 -13.23
C VAL A 13 -0.29 -12.65 -13.63
N ALA A 14 -1.61 -12.49 -13.50
CA ALA A 14 -2.60 -13.46 -13.96
C ALA A 14 -3.57 -12.80 -14.93
N ASP A 15 -3.90 -13.48 -16.02
CA ASP A 15 -5.04 -13.11 -16.86
C ASP A 15 -6.33 -13.49 -16.15
N VAL A 16 -7.23 -12.53 -16.01
CA VAL A 16 -8.58 -12.72 -15.47
C VAL A 16 -9.57 -12.16 -16.49
N ASN A 17 -10.12 -13.04 -17.33
CA ASN A 17 -11.07 -12.69 -18.40
C ASN A 17 -10.50 -11.69 -19.41
N GLY A 18 -9.24 -11.86 -19.84
CA GLY A 18 -8.58 -10.95 -20.78
C GLY A 18 -8.04 -9.67 -20.14
N VAL A 19 -8.00 -9.61 -18.81
CA VAL A 19 -7.42 -8.50 -18.04
C VAL A 19 -6.24 -9.00 -17.23
N ASP A 20 -5.06 -8.42 -17.47
CA ASP A 20 -3.89 -8.67 -16.65
C ASP A 20 -4.06 -8.06 -15.25
N VAL A 21 -3.99 -8.91 -14.23
CA VAL A 21 -4.02 -8.50 -12.82
C VAL A 21 -2.66 -8.80 -12.21
N ALA A 22 -1.92 -7.75 -11.87
CA ALA A 22 -0.65 -7.83 -11.17
C ALA A 22 -0.89 -7.98 -9.67
N THR A 23 -0.24 -8.97 -9.05
CA THR A 23 -0.19 -9.18 -7.60
C THR A 23 1.25 -9.06 -7.14
N VAL A 24 1.51 -8.11 -6.24
CA VAL A 24 2.86 -7.82 -5.74
C VAL A 24 2.93 -8.08 -4.24
N ALA A 25 3.88 -8.93 -3.84
CA ALA A 25 4.26 -9.12 -2.44
C ALA A 25 5.49 -8.28 -2.12
N TRP A 26 5.37 -7.30 -1.22
CA TRP A 26 6.47 -6.41 -0.82
C TRP A 26 6.80 -6.56 0.66
N LYS A 27 8.10 -6.70 0.98
CA LYS A 27 8.60 -6.84 2.34
C LYS A 27 9.04 -5.49 2.90
N ASP A 28 8.18 -4.83 3.68
CA ASP A 28 8.59 -3.75 4.59
C ASP A 28 8.89 -4.35 5.98
N ASN A 29 8.33 -3.78 7.06
CA ASN A 29 8.38 -4.40 8.38
C ASN A 29 7.70 -5.80 8.36
N LYS A 30 6.53 -5.87 7.73
CA LYS A 30 5.80 -7.11 7.41
C LYS A 30 5.60 -7.21 5.89
N VAL A 31 5.22 -8.39 5.43
CA VAL A 31 4.85 -8.56 4.02
C VAL A 31 3.50 -7.88 3.79
N VAL A 32 3.41 -7.11 2.72
CA VAL A 32 2.17 -6.51 2.23
C VAL A 32 1.92 -7.07 0.84
N ASN A 33 0.70 -7.57 0.60
CA ASN A 33 0.28 -8.03 -0.71
C ASN A 33 -0.70 -7.00 -1.27
N LEU A 34 -0.48 -6.59 -2.51
CA LEU A 34 -1.36 -5.71 -3.25
C LEU A 34 -1.70 -6.36 -4.59
N ALA A 35 -2.90 -6.10 -5.09
CA ALA A 35 -3.33 -6.50 -6.41
C ALA A 35 -3.85 -5.28 -7.17
N SER A 36 -3.58 -5.21 -8.47
CA SER A 36 -4.03 -4.12 -9.33
C SER A 36 -4.11 -4.60 -10.78
N SER A 37 -5.11 -4.11 -11.51
CA SER A 37 -5.21 -4.24 -12.97
C SER A 37 -4.56 -3.07 -13.72
N PHE A 38 -3.84 -2.19 -13.01
CA PHE A 38 -3.28 -0.95 -13.56
C PHE A 38 -1.77 -0.84 -13.36
N VAL A 39 -1.29 -1.08 -12.13
CA VAL A 39 0.12 -0.89 -11.77
C VAL A 39 0.70 -2.11 -11.09
N GLY A 40 1.90 -2.46 -11.52
CA GLY A 40 2.66 -3.58 -10.99
C GLY A 40 3.83 -3.17 -10.09
N GLU A 41 4.89 -3.98 -10.13
CA GLU A 41 6.12 -3.75 -9.37
C GLU A 41 6.93 -2.57 -9.92
N MET A 42 6.98 -2.42 -11.24
CA MET A 42 7.81 -1.42 -11.93
C MET A 42 7.02 -0.14 -12.30
N PRO A 43 7.71 1.02 -12.42
CA PRO A 43 9.09 1.26 -12.02
C PRO A 43 9.22 1.32 -10.49
N LYS A 44 10.31 0.74 -9.94
CA LYS A 44 10.61 0.85 -8.51
C LYS A 44 11.06 2.27 -8.16
N ALA A 45 10.60 2.76 -7.02
CA ALA A 45 11.04 4.03 -6.45
C ALA A 45 11.79 3.76 -5.13
N GLN A 46 12.82 4.56 -4.84
CA GLN A 46 13.48 4.50 -3.55
C GLN A 46 12.73 5.30 -2.50
N VAL A 47 12.59 4.74 -1.30
CA VAL A 47 11.95 5.40 -0.17
C VAL A 47 12.82 5.29 1.08
N ARG A 48 12.94 6.40 1.83
CA ARG A 48 13.58 6.40 3.15
C ARG A 48 12.60 5.83 4.18
N ARG A 49 13.03 4.78 4.88
CA ARG A 49 12.27 4.15 5.96
C ARG A 49 13.12 4.07 7.22
N TYR A 50 12.51 4.37 8.35
CA TYR A 50 13.16 4.11 9.63
C TYR A 50 13.16 2.60 9.91
N ASP A 51 14.32 2.06 10.27
CA ASP A 51 14.47 0.70 10.76
C ASP A 51 14.68 0.72 12.27
N LYS A 52 13.72 0.12 12.99
CA LYS A 52 13.75 0.06 14.45
C LYS A 52 14.89 -0.80 14.99
N LYS A 53 15.39 -1.77 14.21
CA LYS A 53 16.47 -2.67 14.64
C LYS A 53 17.82 -1.96 14.65
N THR A 54 18.10 -1.24 13.58
CA THR A 54 19.36 -0.49 13.39
C THR A 54 19.27 0.95 13.89
N LYS A 55 18.07 1.40 14.30
CA LYS A 55 17.75 2.76 14.79
C LYS A 55 18.13 3.89 13.82
N GLN A 56 18.17 3.58 12.54
CA GLN A 56 18.58 4.51 11.49
C GLN A 56 17.60 4.51 10.33
N TYR A 57 17.68 5.54 9.49
CA TYR A 57 16.97 5.55 8.22
C TYR A 57 17.76 4.74 7.19
N ILE A 58 17.06 3.81 6.55
CA ILE A 58 17.56 3.03 5.43
C ILE A 58 16.78 3.44 4.17
N THR A 59 17.45 3.35 3.03
CA THR A 59 16.80 3.48 1.72
C THR A 59 16.46 2.09 1.24
N ILE A 60 15.19 1.86 0.90
CA ILE A 60 14.73 0.59 0.36
C ILE A 60 13.97 0.82 -0.95
N ASP A 61 13.97 -0.19 -1.81
CA ASP A 61 13.13 -0.18 -3.00
C ASP A 61 11.66 -0.38 -2.63
N ARG A 62 10.80 0.42 -3.25
CA ARG A 62 9.35 0.37 -3.12
C ARG A 62 8.74 0.15 -4.51
N PRO A 63 7.94 -0.91 -4.69
CA PRO A 63 7.15 -1.14 -5.89
C PRO A 63 6.24 0.04 -6.25
N ASN A 64 5.99 0.24 -7.53
CA ASN A 64 5.13 1.31 -8.03
C ASN A 64 3.70 1.21 -7.45
N ILE A 65 3.11 0.01 -7.44
CA ILE A 65 1.79 -0.28 -6.87
C ILE A 65 1.62 0.23 -5.43
N VAL A 66 2.66 0.14 -4.60
CA VAL A 66 2.62 0.66 -3.22
C VAL A 66 2.60 2.19 -3.23
N GLY A 67 3.35 2.82 -4.13
CA GLY A 67 3.33 4.27 -4.31
C GLY A 67 1.95 4.77 -4.73
N GLU A 68 1.35 4.13 -5.72
CA GLU A 68 0.05 4.51 -6.28
C GLU A 68 -1.07 4.30 -5.25
N TYR A 69 -1.08 3.17 -4.56
CA TYR A 69 -2.03 2.90 -3.47
C TYR A 69 -1.95 3.97 -2.39
N ASN A 70 -0.75 4.32 -1.91
CA ASN A 70 -0.59 5.36 -0.88
C ASN A 70 -1.01 6.76 -1.36
N ARG A 71 -0.88 7.08 -2.65
CA ARG A 71 -1.27 8.39 -3.19
C ARG A 71 -2.79 8.58 -3.13
N HIS A 72 -3.55 7.53 -3.43
CA HIS A 72 -5.01 7.58 -3.49
C HIS A 72 -5.70 7.08 -2.22
N MET A 73 -4.93 6.62 -1.23
CA MET A 73 -5.43 6.32 0.11
C MET A 73 -5.84 7.59 0.85
N GLY A 74 -6.74 7.43 1.84
CA GLY A 74 -7.10 8.48 2.80
C GLY A 74 -8.30 9.33 2.42
N GLY A 75 -8.87 9.19 1.21
CA GLY A 75 -10.11 9.89 0.84
C GLY A 75 -11.30 9.53 1.73
N VAL A 76 -11.45 8.24 2.05
CA VAL A 76 -12.50 7.76 2.97
C VAL A 76 -12.26 8.27 4.39
N ASP A 77 -11.05 8.11 4.92
CA ASP A 77 -10.69 8.59 6.27
C ASP A 77 -10.89 10.11 6.43
N LEU A 78 -10.61 10.87 5.37
CA LEU A 78 -10.86 12.31 5.35
C LEU A 78 -12.36 12.63 5.46
N ILE A 79 -13.20 11.93 4.69
CA ILE A 79 -14.66 12.11 4.75
C ILE A 79 -15.17 11.70 6.13
N ASP A 80 -14.69 10.60 6.69
CA ASP A 80 -15.04 10.15 8.04
C ASP A 80 -14.63 11.17 9.11
N SER A 81 -13.43 11.75 8.99
CA SER A 81 -12.98 12.83 9.86
C SER A 81 -13.88 14.05 9.77
N ILE A 82 -14.27 14.46 8.56
CA ILE A 82 -15.16 15.61 8.35
C ILE A 82 -16.56 15.33 8.93
N MET A 83 -17.12 14.14 8.69
CA MET A 83 -18.39 13.72 9.28
C MET A 83 -18.32 13.66 10.82
N GLY A 84 -17.19 13.24 11.36
CA GLY A 84 -16.92 13.23 12.81
C GLY A 84 -16.89 14.63 13.43
N CYS A 85 -16.26 15.59 12.74
CA CYS A 85 -16.17 16.99 13.17
C CYS A 85 -17.50 17.75 12.99
N TYR A 86 -18.21 17.52 11.88
CA TYR A 86 -19.41 18.24 11.49
C TYR A 86 -20.64 17.33 11.49
N LYS A 87 -20.90 16.66 12.62
CA LYS A 87 -22.03 15.75 12.77
C LYS A 87 -23.35 16.49 12.56
N ILE A 88 -24.10 16.11 11.52
CA ILE A 88 -25.52 16.46 11.40
C ILE A 88 -26.24 15.69 12.52
N ARG A 89 -26.74 16.42 13.53
CA ARG A 89 -27.54 15.82 14.61
C ARG A 89 -28.93 15.45 14.09
N LEU A 90 -29.03 14.27 13.47
CA LEU A 90 -30.31 13.66 13.14
C LEU A 90 -30.79 12.86 14.36
N ARG A 91 -31.72 13.44 15.12
CA ARG A 91 -32.38 12.72 16.21
C ARG A 91 -33.39 11.75 15.59
N SER A 92 -33.05 10.47 15.57
CA SER A 92 -34.02 9.41 15.29
C SER A 92 -35.08 9.37 16.41
N LYS A 93 -36.34 9.11 16.03
CA LYS A 93 -37.43 8.82 16.98
C LYS A 93 -37.59 7.32 17.28
N ARG A 94 -36.72 6.48 16.71
CA ARG A 94 -36.58 5.07 17.13
C ARG A 94 -35.68 4.98 18.34
#